data_AF-A0A3B9USD7-F1
#
_entry.id   AF-A0A3B9USD7-F1
#
_cell.length_a   1.000
_cell.length_b   1.000
_cell.length_c   1.000
_cell.angle_alpha   90.00
_cell.angle_beta   90.00
_cell.angle_gamma   90.00
#
_symmetry.space_group_name_H-M   'P 1'
#
loop_
_entity.id
_entity.type
_entity.pdbx_description
1 polymer ?
#
loop_
_entity_poly.entity_id
_entity_poly.type
_entity_poly.pdbx_seq_one_letter_code
_entity_poly.pdbx_strand_id
1 'polypeptide(L)'
;MQEEIEYKKMLLNNIKTVKDNYKTIKENLWKYSIKEMKPVEVKGEFQLENMLDQYDLLKEGEENIKKATTLKTLTRVINFDDKGIIGHKYIAVKKINEDDKETEREIISYPKCIYTVIDDKLKESGEDLDKKMEKEFRNIAMKMGYELLGLVYINMLISTYENGGNYFYLEIYAPVK
;
A
#
# COMPACT_ATOMS: atom_id res chain seq x y z
N MET A 1 -25.93 -9.68 21.10
CA MET A 1 -25.49 -11.05 20.71
C MET A 1 -25.04 -11.13 19.24
N GLN A 2 -25.85 -10.72 18.25
CA GLN A 2 -25.40 -10.68 16.83
C GLN A 2 -24.24 -9.71 16.59
N GLU A 3 -24.33 -8.48 17.12
CA GLU A 3 -23.26 -7.47 17.02
C GLU A 3 -21.93 -7.97 17.61
N GLU A 4 -21.99 -8.68 18.74
CA GLU A 4 -20.82 -9.25 19.40
C GLU A 4 -20.16 -10.36 18.56
N ILE A 5 -20.96 -11.17 17.85
CA ILE A 5 -20.46 -12.19 16.93
C ILE A 5 -19.81 -11.55 15.71
N GLU A 6 -20.42 -10.52 15.14
CA GLU A 6 -19.85 -9.78 14.00
C GLU A 6 -18.54 -9.09 14.39
N TYR A 7 -18.51 -8.48 15.57
CA TYR A 7 -17.30 -7.88 16.13
C TYR A 7 -16.17 -8.91 16.29
N LYS A 8 -16.45 -10.07 16.88
CA LYS A 8 -15.46 -11.16 17.04
C LYS A 8 -14.97 -11.70 15.69
N LYS A 9 -15.84 -11.80 14.68
CA LYS A 9 -15.45 -12.19 13.31
C LYS A 9 -14.52 -11.17 12.66
N MET A 10 -14.82 -9.88 12.81
CA MET A 10 -13.98 -8.80 12.33
C MET A 10 -12.58 -8.84 13.00
N LEU A 11 -12.52 -8.99 14.32
CA LEU A 11 -11.27 -9.13 15.07
C LEU A 11 -10.43 -10.32 14.56
N LEU A 12 -11.06 -11.48 14.37
CA LEU A 12 -10.38 -12.66 13.85
C LEU A 12 -9.82 -12.42 12.45
N ASN A 13 -10.56 -11.73 11.58
CA ASN A 13 -10.09 -11.38 10.24
C ASN A 13 -8.87 -10.43 10.30
N ASN A 14 -8.88 -9.49 11.23
CA ASN A 14 -7.76 -8.58 11.45
C ASN A 14 -6.51 -9.30 11.92
N ILE A 15 -6.64 -10.22 12.89
CA ILE A 15 -5.52 -11.05 13.36
C ILE A 15 -4.93 -11.88 12.20
N LYS A 16 -5.78 -12.50 11.37
CA LYS A 16 -5.32 -13.24 10.19
C LYS A 16 -4.56 -12.33 9.22
N THR A 17 -5.12 -11.16 8.90
CA THR A 17 -4.48 -10.18 8.03
C THR A 17 -3.10 -9.77 8.55
N VAL A 18 -2.98 -9.46 9.84
CA VAL A 18 -1.69 -9.06 10.43
C VAL A 18 -0.67 -10.19 10.35
N LYS A 19 -1.09 -11.45 10.56
CA LYS A 19 -0.20 -12.62 10.38
C LYS A 19 0.28 -12.76 8.94
N ASP A 20 -0.62 -12.60 7.97
CA ASP A 20 -0.28 -12.68 6.55
C ASP A 20 0.64 -11.52 6.12
N ASN A 21 0.39 -10.31 6.63
CA ASN A 21 1.25 -9.15 6.41
C ASN A 21 2.64 -9.38 7.02
N TYR A 22 2.74 -9.94 8.22
CA TYR A 22 4.02 -10.27 8.85
C TYR A 22 4.82 -11.30 8.02
N LYS A 23 4.15 -12.32 7.48
CA LYS A 23 4.78 -13.28 6.57
C LYS A 23 5.29 -12.57 5.30
N THR A 24 4.46 -11.71 4.72
CA THR A 24 4.79 -10.93 3.52
C THR A 24 6.01 -10.04 3.77
N ILE A 25 6.06 -9.33 4.90
CA ILE A 25 7.21 -8.52 5.31
C ILE A 25 8.46 -9.41 5.42
N LYS A 26 8.41 -10.48 6.21
CA LYS A 26 9.57 -11.36 6.43
C LYS A 26 10.17 -11.91 5.14
N GLU A 27 9.32 -12.27 4.18
CA GLU A 27 9.75 -12.86 2.92
C GLU A 27 10.36 -11.81 1.96
N ASN A 28 9.85 -10.59 1.97
CA ASN A 28 10.06 -9.61 0.89
C ASN A 28 10.70 -8.29 1.32
N LEU A 29 10.97 -8.09 2.61
CA LEU A 29 11.58 -6.85 3.12
C LEU A 29 12.91 -6.59 2.43
N TRP A 30 13.02 -5.42 1.77
CA TRP A 30 14.17 -4.95 1.00
C TRP A 30 14.62 -5.89 -0.14
N LYS A 31 13.73 -6.77 -0.60
CA LYS A 31 14.00 -7.68 -1.72
C LYS A 31 13.14 -7.33 -2.92
N TYR A 32 13.80 -7.16 -4.05
CA TYR A 32 13.14 -6.86 -5.31
C TYR A 32 12.87 -8.14 -6.10
N SER A 33 11.66 -8.27 -6.62
CA SER A 33 11.24 -9.38 -7.46
C SER A 33 10.25 -8.90 -8.52
N ILE A 34 10.00 -9.70 -9.56
CA ILE A 34 8.91 -9.43 -10.49
C ILE A 34 7.67 -10.18 -10.00
N LYS A 35 6.58 -9.46 -9.78
CA LYS A 35 5.27 -10.02 -9.41
C LYS A 35 4.15 -9.34 -10.16
N GLU A 36 3.07 -10.08 -10.34
CA GLU A 36 1.79 -9.52 -10.78
C GLU A 36 1.18 -8.66 -9.64
N MET A 37 0.67 -7.49 -10.00
CA MET A 37 -0.28 -6.76 -9.17
C MET A 37 -1.69 -7.23 -9.52
N LYS A 38 -2.28 -8.00 -8.60
CA LYS A 38 -3.62 -8.57 -8.78
C LYS A 38 -4.66 -7.47 -9.04
N PRO A 39 -5.71 -7.76 -9.84
CA PRO A 39 -6.78 -6.81 -10.10
C PRO A 39 -7.42 -6.25 -8.83
N VAL A 40 -7.52 -4.93 -8.78
CA VAL A 40 -8.26 -4.19 -7.75
C VAL A 40 -9.26 -3.25 -8.40
N GLU A 41 -10.45 -3.16 -7.80
CA GLU A 41 -11.49 -2.21 -8.17
C GLU A 41 -11.26 -0.89 -7.44
N VAL A 42 -11.19 0.22 -8.17
CA VAL A 42 -11.16 1.57 -7.58
C VAL A 42 -12.57 2.00 -7.19
N LYS A 43 -12.75 2.38 -5.93
CA LYS A 43 -14.01 2.87 -5.35
C LYS A 43 -14.08 4.40 -5.26
N GLY A 44 -12.94 5.08 -5.39
CA GLY A 44 -12.85 6.54 -5.36
C GLY A 44 -11.42 7.02 -5.25
N GLU A 45 -11.21 8.30 -5.55
CA GLU A 45 -9.90 8.99 -5.48
C GLU A 45 -9.94 10.16 -4.48
N PHE A 46 -8.82 10.39 -3.79
CA PHE A 46 -8.71 11.37 -2.72
C PHE A 46 -7.33 12.08 -2.75
N GLN A 47 -7.31 13.35 -2.29
CA GLN A 47 -6.11 14.16 -2.06
C GLN A 47 -5.80 14.30 -0.56
N LEU A 48 -4.53 14.53 -0.21
CA LEU A 48 -4.03 14.44 1.18
C LEU A 48 -4.69 15.45 2.15
N GLU A 49 -5.16 16.59 1.66
CA GLU A 49 -5.87 17.59 2.48
C GLU A 49 -7.14 17.01 3.14
N ASN A 50 -7.74 15.97 2.53
CA ASN A 50 -8.92 15.27 3.06
C ASN A 50 -8.55 14.08 3.98
N MET A 51 -7.25 13.86 4.25
CA MET A 51 -6.70 12.62 4.84
C MET A 51 -6.01 12.82 6.19
N LEU A 52 -5.73 14.06 6.60
CA LEU A 52 -5.20 14.38 7.93
C LEU A 52 -6.12 13.87 9.05
N ASP A 53 -7.43 13.78 8.78
CA ASP A 53 -8.37 13.13 9.67
C ASP A 53 -8.12 11.63 9.83
N GLN A 54 -7.55 10.89 8.88
CA GLN A 54 -7.46 9.43 8.99
C GLN A 54 -6.23 8.90 9.74
N TYR A 55 -5.12 9.65 9.74
CA TYR A 55 -3.86 9.23 10.37
C TYR A 55 -3.76 9.61 11.85
N ASP A 56 -4.28 10.79 12.25
CA ASP A 56 -4.32 11.16 13.67
C ASP A 56 -5.29 10.30 14.48
N LEU A 57 -6.26 9.66 13.82
CA LEU A 57 -7.24 8.81 14.46
C LEU A 57 -6.71 7.45 14.93
N LEU A 58 -5.50 7.01 14.56
CA LEU A 58 -4.89 5.78 15.11
C LEU A 58 -4.66 5.83 16.63
N LYS A 59 -4.87 6.99 17.27
CA LYS A 59 -4.57 7.24 18.68
C LYS A 59 -5.65 6.78 19.67
N GLU A 60 -6.91 6.49 19.27
CA GLU A 60 -8.00 6.26 20.26
C GLU A 60 -8.97 5.09 19.95
N GLY A 61 -8.94 4.03 20.79
CA GLY A 61 -10.08 3.14 21.10
C GLY A 61 -10.76 2.36 19.95
N GLU A 62 -11.86 1.66 20.26
CA GLU A 62 -12.58 0.68 19.40
C GLU A 62 -12.92 1.14 17.96
N GLU A 63 -13.01 2.45 17.70
CA GLU A 63 -13.15 3.01 16.34
C GLU A 63 -11.95 2.69 15.43
N ASN A 64 -10.76 2.52 16.00
CA ASN A 64 -9.52 2.23 15.29
C ASN A 64 -9.58 0.95 14.49
N ILE A 65 -10.40 -0.01 14.88
CA ILE A 65 -10.50 -1.30 14.20
C ILE A 65 -11.27 -1.16 12.87
N LYS A 66 -12.32 -0.35 12.85
CA LYS A 66 -13.04 0.01 11.61
C LYS A 66 -12.14 0.86 10.71
N LYS A 67 -11.42 1.83 11.27
CA LYS A 67 -10.46 2.69 10.54
C LYS A 67 -9.28 1.90 9.97
N ALA A 68 -8.74 0.93 10.70
CA ALA A 68 -7.71 0.02 10.21
C ALA A 68 -8.21 -0.86 9.03
N THR A 69 -9.51 -1.14 8.96
CA THR A 69 -10.11 -1.82 7.82
C THR A 69 -10.22 -0.89 6.61
N THR A 70 -10.53 0.40 6.82
CA THR A 70 -10.53 1.45 5.77
C THR A 70 -9.12 1.72 5.23
N LEU A 71 -8.10 1.77 6.10
CA LEU A 71 -6.70 1.96 5.67
C LEU A 71 -6.17 0.80 4.82
N LYS A 72 -6.64 -0.44 5.05
CA LYS A 72 -6.31 -1.60 4.18
C LYS A 72 -6.82 -1.47 2.76
N THR A 73 -7.83 -0.63 2.56
CA THR A 73 -8.40 -0.34 1.25
C THR A 73 -7.79 0.92 0.63
N LEU A 74 -6.81 1.56 1.27
CA LEU A 74 -6.21 2.77 0.73
C LEU A 74 -4.86 2.45 0.08
N THR A 75 -4.71 2.82 -1.19
CA THR A 75 -3.45 2.73 -1.92
C THR A 75 -3.00 4.13 -2.30
N ARG A 76 -1.75 4.47 -1.99
CA ARG A 76 -1.11 5.68 -2.51
C ARG A 76 -0.53 5.39 -3.88
N VAL A 77 -0.77 6.27 -4.84
CA VAL A 77 -0.23 6.20 -6.19
C VAL A 77 0.69 7.40 -6.41
N ILE A 78 1.95 7.13 -6.72
CA ILE A 78 2.93 8.16 -7.09
C ILE A 78 3.14 8.10 -8.60
N ASN A 79 3.10 9.26 -9.25
CA ASN A 79 3.38 9.43 -10.67
C ASN A 79 4.74 10.12 -10.82
N PHE A 80 5.55 9.65 -11.76
CA PHE A 80 6.85 10.24 -12.08
C PHE A 80 7.15 10.12 -13.57
N ASP A 81 7.90 11.09 -14.08
CA ASP A 81 8.43 11.15 -15.44
C ASP A 81 9.96 11.22 -15.39
N ASP A 82 10.63 11.41 -16.53
CA ASP A 82 12.09 11.51 -16.58
C ASP A 82 12.69 12.68 -15.79
N LYS A 83 11.89 13.68 -15.40
CA LYS A 83 12.31 14.83 -14.59
C LYS A 83 12.09 14.60 -13.10
N GLY A 84 11.32 13.58 -12.72
CA GLY A 84 11.08 13.17 -11.35
C GLY A 84 9.60 13.03 -11.03
N ILE A 85 9.25 13.21 -9.76
CA ILE A 85 7.86 13.05 -9.29
C ILE A 85 7.01 14.22 -9.78
N ILE A 86 5.90 13.89 -10.44
CA ILE A 86 4.95 14.88 -10.97
C ILE A 86 3.69 15.02 -10.10
N GLY A 87 3.42 14.03 -9.23
CA GLY A 87 2.33 14.13 -8.27
C GLY A 87 1.99 12.80 -7.60
N HIS A 88 1.08 12.85 -6.64
CA HIS A 88 0.54 11.66 -6.00
C HIS A 88 -0.98 11.80 -5.81
N LYS A 89 -1.65 10.65 -5.65
CA LYS A 89 -3.06 10.55 -5.26
C LYS A 89 -3.27 9.35 -4.35
N TYR A 90 -4.41 9.31 -3.66
CA TYR A 90 -4.84 8.14 -2.92
C TYR A 90 -6.08 7.56 -3.59
N ILE A 91 -6.16 6.25 -3.66
CA ILE A 91 -7.32 5.53 -4.19
C ILE A 91 -7.85 4.58 -3.14
N ALA A 92 -9.18 4.54 -2.97
CA ALA A 92 -9.83 3.47 -2.23
C ALA A 92 -10.02 2.28 -3.16
N VAL A 93 -9.59 1.10 -2.75
CA VAL A 93 -9.56 -0.12 -3.55
C VAL A 93 -10.28 -1.28 -2.87
N LYS A 94 -11.00 -2.08 -3.66
CA LYS A 94 -11.56 -3.37 -3.24
C LYS A 94 -10.86 -4.47 -4.04
N LYS A 95 -10.36 -5.50 -3.35
CA LYS A 95 -9.86 -6.71 -4.04
C LYS A 95 -11.02 -7.40 -4.75
N ILE A 96 -10.82 -7.72 -6.02
CA ILE A 96 -11.82 -8.43 -6.84
C ILE A 96 -11.56 -9.93 -6.66
N ASN A 97 -12.59 -10.69 -6.32
CA ASN A 97 -12.56 -12.16 -6.39
C ASN A 97 -13.14 -12.63 -7.72
N GLU A 98 -12.78 -13.84 -8.17
CA GLU A 98 -13.21 -14.41 -9.46
C GLU A 98 -14.75 -14.42 -9.67
N ASP A 99 -15.53 -14.33 -8.59
CA ASP A 99 -17.00 -14.33 -8.61
C ASP A 99 -17.65 -12.92 -8.74
N ASP A 100 -16.88 -11.84 -8.71
CA ASP A 100 -17.41 -10.46 -8.77
C ASP A 100 -17.75 -10.07 -10.23
N LYS A 101 -19.00 -10.30 -10.66
CA LYS A 101 -19.49 -9.98 -12.02
C LYS A 101 -19.50 -8.48 -12.37
N GLU A 102 -19.28 -8.22 -13.66
CA GLU A 102 -19.12 -6.96 -14.39
C GLU A 102 -20.23 -5.91 -14.14
N THR A 103 -19.79 -4.75 -13.69
CA THR A 103 -20.38 -3.43 -13.97
C THR A 103 -19.23 -2.49 -14.34
N GLU A 104 -19.51 -1.29 -14.90
CA GLU A 104 -18.50 -0.26 -15.19
C GLU A 104 -17.66 0.07 -13.94
N ARG A 105 -16.55 -0.64 -13.79
CA ARG A 105 -15.64 -0.57 -12.65
C ARG A 105 -14.29 -0.18 -13.20
N GLU A 106 -13.67 0.82 -12.61
CA GLU A 106 -12.26 1.09 -12.87
C GLU A 106 -11.43 -0.01 -12.20
N ILE A 107 -10.87 -0.91 -13.01
CA ILE A 107 -10.04 -2.02 -12.56
C ILE A 107 -8.59 -1.70 -12.87
N ILE A 108 -7.74 -1.72 -11.85
CA ILE A 108 -6.30 -1.57 -11.99
C ILE A 108 -5.66 -2.94 -11.82
N SER A 109 -4.85 -3.34 -12.80
CA SER A 109 -4.04 -4.56 -12.74
C SER A 109 -2.79 -4.38 -13.59
N TYR A 110 -1.70 -5.03 -13.17
CA TYR A 110 -0.46 -5.03 -13.94
C TYR A 110 0.18 -6.42 -13.90
N PRO A 111 0.43 -7.04 -15.06
CA PRO A 111 0.96 -8.40 -15.12
C PRO A 111 2.42 -8.48 -14.65
N LYS A 112 3.16 -7.37 -14.73
CA LYS A 112 4.55 -7.28 -14.29
C LYS A 112 4.79 -5.99 -13.52
N CYS A 113 5.15 -6.14 -12.26
CA CYS A 113 5.62 -5.07 -11.40
C CYS A 113 6.96 -5.48 -10.79
N ILE A 114 7.85 -4.51 -10.63
CA ILE A 114 8.89 -4.62 -9.61
C ILE A 114 8.18 -4.52 -8.26
N TYR A 115 8.35 -5.55 -7.46
CA TYR A 115 7.71 -5.72 -6.17
C TYR A 115 8.76 -5.76 -5.05
N THR A 116 8.47 -5.07 -3.96
CA THR A 116 9.25 -5.11 -2.72
C THR A 116 8.37 -4.74 -1.53
N VAL A 117 8.86 -5.05 -0.32
CA VAL A 117 8.36 -4.45 0.91
C VAL A 117 9.47 -3.60 1.48
N ILE A 118 9.18 -2.36 1.88
CA ILE A 118 10.15 -1.49 2.57
C ILE A 118 9.61 -1.10 3.95
N ASP A 119 10.52 -0.65 4.80
CA ASP A 119 10.17 0.01 6.05
C ASP A 119 10.48 1.51 5.98
N ASP A 120 9.73 2.31 6.74
CA ASP A 120 9.86 3.77 6.77
C ASP A 120 11.05 4.26 7.61
N LYS A 121 12.01 3.37 8.00
CA LYS A 121 13.29 3.81 8.58
C LYS A 121 14.10 4.67 7.61
N LEU A 122 13.73 4.67 6.33
CA LEU A 122 14.24 5.61 5.33
C LEU A 122 14.12 7.08 5.75
N LYS A 123 13.12 7.46 6.56
CA LYS A 123 13.00 8.82 7.12
C LYS A 123 14.19 9.25 7.97
N GLU A 124 14.92 8.32 8.58
CA GLU A 124 16.09 8.66 9.41
C GLU A 124 17.22 9.32 8.60
N SER A 125 17.20 9.22 7.27
CA SER A 125 18.20 9.84 6.39
C SER A 125 17.94 11.32 6.03
N GLY A 126 16.79 11.90 6.41
CA GLY A 126 16.43 13.28 6.08
C GLY A 126 16.14 13.56 4.59
N GLU A 127 16.29 12.56 3.73
CA GLU A 127 15.91 12.60 2.31
C GLU A 127 14.41 12.32 2.13
N ASP A 128 13.83 12.96 1.11
CA ASP A 128 12.46 12.69 0.66
C ASP A 128 12.33 11.22 0.22
N LEU A 129 11.56 10.45 0.99
CA LEU A 129 11.30 9.03 0.78
C LEU A 129 10.92 8.74 -0.67
N ASP A 130 10.07 9.58 -1.26
CA ASP A 130 9.55 9.34 -2.58
C ASP A 130 10.64 9.49 -3.65
N LYS A 131 11.52 10.50 -3.50
CA LYS A 131 12.66 10.70 -4.42
C LYS A 131 13.66 9.55 -4.32
N LYS A 132 13.90 9.07 -3.10
CA LYS A 132 14.79 7.93 -2.88
C LYS A 132 14.23 6.66 -3.49
N MET A 133 12.93 6.41 -3.28
CA MET A 133 12.22 5.31 -3.92
C MET A 133 12.29 5.42 -5.44
N GLU A 134 11.96 6.56 -6.02
CA GLU A 134 11.98 6.79 -7.47
C GLU A 134 13.35 6.45 -8.07
N LYS A 135 14.43 6.98 -7.49
CA LYS A 135 15.80 6.68 -7.91
C LYS A 135 16.16 5.20 -7.79
N GLU A 136 15.78 4.57 -6.69
CA GLU A 136 16.07 3.15 -6.44
C GLU A 136 15.32 2.25 -7.41
N PHE A 137 14.03 2.50 -7.65
CA PHE A 137 13.24 1.72 -8.60
C PHE A 137 13.76 1.87 -10.03
N ARG A 138 14.25 3.05 -10.45
CA ARG A 138 14.93 3.19 -11.75
C ARG A 138 16.17 2.31 -11.85
N ASN A 139 17.01 2.33 -10.81
CA ASN A 139 18.22 1.51 -10.77
C ASN A 139 17.88 0.02 -10.83
N ILE A 140 16.86 -0.42 -10.09
CA ILE A 140 16.42 -1.83 -10.08
C ILE A 140 15.81 -2.22 -11.43
N ALA A 141 14.96 -1.39 -12.03
CA ALA A 141 14.38 -1.65 -13.34
C ALA A 141 15.46 -1.85 -14.39
N MET A 142 16.43 -0.93 -14.45
CA MET A 142 17.58 -1.02 -15.34
C MET A 142 18.39 -2.31 -15.13
N LYS A 143 18.70 -2.66 -13.86
CA LYS A 143 19.43 -3.88 -13.52
C LYS A 143 18.67 -5.16 -13.91
N MET A 144 17.34 -5.12 -13.85
CA MET A 144 16.47 -6.24 -14.22
C MET A 144 16.10 -6.27 -15.72
N GLY A 145 16.52 -5.26 -16.50
CA GLY A 145 16.24 -5.16 -17.92
C GLY A 145 14.80 -4.73 -18.25
N TYR A 146 14.17 -3.94 -17.38
CA TYR A 146 12.80 -3.44 -17.51
C TYR A 146 12.74 -1.92 -17.62
N GLU A 147 11.67 -1.42 -18.24
CA GLU A 147 11.33 0.01 -18.25
C GLU A 147 10.13 0.28 -17.33
N LEU A 148 10.23 1.28 -16.45
CA LEU A 148 9.13 1.69 -15.58
C LEU A 148 8.03 2.40 -16.39
N LEU A 149 6.77 2.17 -16.00
CA LEU A 149 5.62 2.85 -16.61
C LEU A 149 5.32 4.24 -15.99
N GLY A 150 6.19 4.75 -15.11
CA GLY A 150 6.01 6.08 -14.49
C GLY A 150 5.02 6.11 -13.32
N LEU A 151 4.67 4.95 -12.75
CA LEU A 151 3.73 4.80 -11.65
C LEU A 151 4.29 3.89 -10.55
N VAL A 152 3.98 4.21 -9.30
CA VAL A 152 4.21 3.32 -8.15
C VAL A 152 2.95 3.25 -7.29
N TYR A 153 2.50 2.05 -6.97
CA TYR A 153 1.42 1.77 -6.02
C TYR A 153 2.01 1.35 -4.69
N ILE A 154 1.56 2.00 -3.62
CA ILE A 154 2.07 1.81 -2.25
C ILE A 154 0.89 1.47 -1.34
N ASN A 155 0.93 0.28 -0.74
CA ASN A 155 -0.03 -0.18 0.24
C ASN A 155 0.62 -0.22 1.62
N MET A 156 -0.10 0.19 2.66
CA MET A 156 0.36 0.00 4.04
C MET A 156 0.06 -1.44 4.49
N LEU A 157 1.10 -2.17 4.91
CA LEU A 157 0.95 -3.50 5.50
C LEU A 157 0.70 -3.40 7.01
N ILE A 158 1.56 -2.66 7.71
CA ILE A 158 1.51 -2.53 9.18
C ILE A 158 2.01 -1.12 9.54
N SER A 159 1.35 -0.51 10.52
CA SER A 159 1.87 0.63 11.29
C SER A 159 2.12 0.20 12.73
N THR A 160 3.29 0.47 13.28
CA THR A 160 3.61 0.28 14.70
C THR A 160 4.07 1.60 15.31
N TYR A 161 3.95 1.72 16.63
CA TYR A 161 4.52 2.83 17.38
C TYR A 161 5.68 2.28 18.22
N GLU A 162 6.90 2.70 17.91
CA GLU A 162 8.11 2.31 18.63
C GLU A 162 8.93 3.57 18.94
N ASN A 163 9.62 3.61 20.09
CA ASN A 163 10.57 4.68 20.43
C ASN A 163 10.07 6.13 20.24
N GLY A 164 8.78 6.40 20.41
CA GLY A 164 8.22 7.75 20.26
C GLY A 164 7.83 8.14 18.82
N GLY A 165 7.85 7.20 17.86
CA GLY A 165 7.52 7.46 16.46
C GLY A 165 6.71 6.35 15.79
N ASN A 166 6.01 6.71 14.71
CA ASN A 166 5.31 5.75 13.86
C ASN A 166 6.27 5.09 12.87
N TYR A 167 6.27 3.76 12.82
CA TYR A 167 6.98 2.94 11.84
C TYR A 167 5.99 2.27 10.91
N PHE A 168 6.24 2.36 9.61
CA PHE A 168 5.37 1.78 8.61
C PHE A 168 6.12 0.74 7.78
N TYR A 169 5.43 -0.35 7.47
CA TYR A 169 5.85 -1.30 6.45
C TYR A 169 4.97 -1.10 5.23
N LEU A 170 5.60 -0.85 4.09
CA LEU A 170 4.95 -0.48 2.85
C LEU A 170 5.21 -1.56 1.81
N GLU A 171 4.13 -2.11 1.25
CA GLU A 171 4.17 -2.99 0.09
C GLU A 171 4.11 -2.15 -1.17
N ILE A 172 5.01 -2.39 -2.10
CA ILE A 172 5.18 -1.54 -3.28
C ILE A 172 5.11 -2.37 -4.55
N TYR A 173 4.33 -1.87 -5.51
CA TYR A 173 4.29 -2.36 -6.89
C TYR A 173 4.62 -1.21 -7.84
N ALA A 174 5.70 -1.35 -8.61
CA ALA A 174 6.07 -0.43 -9.69
C ALA A 174 5.91 -1.15 -11.04
N PRO A 175 4.85 -0.83 -11.82
CA PRO A 175 4.61 -1.47 -13.10
C PRO A 175 5.75 -1.26 -14.11
N VAL A 176 6.03 -2.32 -14.88
CA VAL A 176 7.10 -2.35 -15.88
C VAL A 176 6.66 -2.99 -17.19
N LYS A 177 7.38 -2.67 -18.27
CA LYS A 177 7.31 -3.35 -19.58
C LYS A 177 8.66 -3.92 -19.97
#